data_AF-A0A7X9EHZ7-F1
#
_entry.id   AF-A0A7X9EHZ7-F1
#
_cell.length_a   1.000
_cell.length_b   1.000
_cell.length_c   1.000
_cell.angle_alpha   90.00
_cell.angle_beta   90.00
_cell.angle_gamma   90.00
#
_symmetry.space_group_name_H-M   'P 1'
#
loop_
_entity.id
_entity.type
_entity.pdbx_description
1 polymer ?
#
loop_
_entity_poly.entity_id
_entity_poly.type
_entity_poly.pdbx_seq_one_letter_code
_entity_poly.pdbx_strand_id
1 'polypeptide(L)'
;STGGLFLLVGIVYERTHTRLIKEYGGLAKLMPVYAAFFMVITLSSIGLPGLNGFVGEILVLLGAYHMSAAVFSKSLLFFLVSGMVLGAAYMLWMYQRVFFGEVRNPHLEEHTNGKDMNLREIGYMTPLVILALWIGLYPAPVLNRMEPSIKFVLDRVTPVVVKIEIEKGLKSPVVEHSEWKPEMLPQPPAEEGQPVNEEQEKGK
;
A
#
# COMPACT_ATOMS: atom_id res chain seq x y z
N SER A 1 6.33 7.65 -6.09
CA SER A 1 7.18 7.34 -7.27
C SER A 1 6.36 7.26 -8.54
N THR A 2 5.25 6.51 -8.53
CA THR A 2 4.32 6.36 -9.67
C THR A 2 3.88 7.69 -10.31
N GLY A 3 3.45 8.68 -9.51
CA GLY A 3 3.09 10.00 -10.05
C GLY A 3 4.24 10.71 -10.78
N GLY A 4 5.48 10.57 -10.29
CA GLY A 4 6.67 11.10 -10.94
C GLY A 4 6.96 10.40 -12.28
N LEU A 5 6.81 9.07 -12.34
CA LEU A 5 6.95 8.31 -13.59
C LEU A 5 5.91 8.75 -14.62
N PHE A 6 4.65 8.95 -14.21
CA PHE A 6 3.60 9.42 -15.12
C PHE A 6 3.88 10.82 -15.66
N LEU A 7 4.36 11.74 -14.82
CA LEU A 7 4.78 13.07 -15.28
C LEU A 7 5.91 12.97 -16.30
N LEU A 8 6.94 12.19 -16.01
CA LEU A 8 8.07 11.99 -16.93
C LEU A 8 7.65 11.34 -18.26
N VAL A 9 6.78 10.33 -18.21
CA VAL A 9 6.21 9.74 -19.43
C VAL A 9 5.41 10.77 -20.22
N GLY A 10 4.69 11.68 -19.55
CA GLY A 10 4.01 12.81 -20.19
C GLY A 10 4.98 13.76 -20.92
N ILE A 11 6.07 14.14 -20.25
CA ILE A 11 7.13 15.03 -20.79
C ILE A 11 7.74 14.47 -22.07
N VAL A 12 8.10 13.18 -22.08
CA VAL A 12 8.67 12.55 -23.27
C VAL A 12 7.63 12.34 -24.36
N TYR A 13 6.39 11.99 -23.98
CA TYR A 13 5.30 11.80 -24.93
C TYR A 13 4.92 13.10 -25.65
N GLU A 14 4.98 14.26 -24.98
CA GLU A 14 4.75 15.56 -25.60
C GLU A 14 5.78 15.87 -26.70
N ARG A 15 7.02 15.38 -26.57
CA ARG A 15 8.08 15.60 -27.56
C ARG A 15 8.05 14.57 -28.69
N THR A 16 7.79 13.31 -28.37
CA THR A 16 7.95 12.21 -29.33
C THR A 16 6.64 11.75 -29.96
N HIS A 17 5.51 12.09 -29.35
CA HIS A 17 4.16 11.63 -29.70
C HIS A 17 4.01 10.10 -29.85
N THR A 18 4.98 9.31 -29.36
CA THR A 18 4.99 7.85 -29.43
C THR A 18 5.13 7.22 -28.05
N ARG A 19 4.49 6.06 -27.87
CA ARG A 19 4.58 5.24 -26.64
C ARG A 19 5.30 3.92 -26.91
N LEU A 20 5.79 3.71 -28.13
CA LEU A 20 6.41 2.45 -28.54
C LEU A 20 7.85 2.40 -28.04
N ILE A 21 8.10 1.61 -26.99
CA ILE A 21 9.45 1.38 -26.42
C ILE A 21 10.48 0.99 -27.49
N LYS A 22 10.06 0.33 -28.59
CA LYS A 22 10.93 -0.07 -29.69
C LYS A 22 11.53 1.11 -30.47
N GLU A 23 10.84 2.25 -30.49
CA GLU A 23 11.29 3.48 -31.16
C GLU A 23 12.21 4.32 -30.28
N TYR A 24 12.24 4.02 -28.97
CA TYR A 24 13.17 4.63 -28.04
C TYR A 24 14.54 3.94 -28.06
N GLY A 25 15.57 4.75 -27.80
CA GLY A 25 16.96 4.34 -27.68
C GLY A 25 17.86 5.56 -27.58
N GLY A 26 18.91 5.49 -26.75
CA GLY A 26 19.90 6.56 -26.64
C GLY A 26 19.41 7.88 -26.05
N LEU A 27 18.23 7.92 -25.40
CA LEU A 27 17.63 9.16 -24.90
C LEU A 27 18.50 9.91 -23.89
N ALA A 28 19.33 9.20 -23.12
CA ALA A 28 20.26 9.82 -22.17
C ALA A 28 21.34 10.69 -22.85
N LYS A 29 21.66 10.43 -24.13
CA LYS A 29 22.60 11.26 -24.90
C LYS A 29 21.99 12.60 -25.30
N LEU A 30 20.68 12.62 -25.57
CA LEU A 30 19.95 13.81 -26.00
C LEU A 30 19.45 14.64 -24.81
N MET A 31 18.99 13.98 -23.76
CA MET A 31 18.35 14.60 -22.60
C MET A 31 18.91 14.03 -21.27
N PRO A 32 20.16 14.35 -20.89
CA PRO A 32 20.81 13.77 -19.71
C PRO A 32 20.15 14.14 -18.38
N VAL A 33 19.62 15.35 -18.24
CA VAL A 33 18.92 15.81 -17.02
C VAL A 33 17.60 15.07 -16.87
N TYR A 34 16.82 14.95 -17.95
CA TYR A 34 15.62 14.11 -17.96
C TYR A 34 15.94 12.66 -17.57
N ALA A 35 16.99 12.08 -18.15
CA ALA A 35 17.42 10.72 -17.83
C ALA A 35 17.77 10.56 -16.35
N ALA A 36 18.45 11.55 -15.74
CA ALA A 36 18.77 11.54 -14.33
C ALA A 36 17.52 11.57 -13.44
N PHE A 37 16.56 12.47 -13.72
CA PHE A 37 15.28 12.50 -13.00
C PHE A 37 14.52 11.18 -13.14
N PHE A 38 14.46 10.64 -14.36
CA PHE A 38 13.79 9.38 -14.63
C PHE A 38 14.44 8.23 -13.89
N MET A 39 15.78 8.18 -13.85
CA MET A 39 16.54 7.19 -13.12
C MET A 39 16.20 7.24 -11.64
N VAL A 40 16.29 8.41 -11.00
CA VAL A 40 16.03 8.54 -9.55
C VAL A 40 14.61 8.10 -9.20
N ILE A 41 13.62 8.51 -9.98
CA ILE A 41 12.23 8.11 -9.75
C ILE A 41 12.01 6.60 -10.03
N THR A 42 12.70 6.04 -11.03
CA THR A 42 12.69 4.59 -11.31
C THR A 42 13.29 3.80 -10.16
N LEU A 43 14.46 4.21 -9.68
CA LEU A 43 15.14 3.62 -8.51
C LEU A 43 14.26 3.71 -7.25
N SER A 44 13.57 4.82 -7.08
CA SER A 44 12.57 5.02 -6.02
C SER A 44 11.38 4.07 -6.15
N SER A 45 11.00 3.68 -7.36
CA SER A 45 9.89 2.75 -7.61
C SER A 45 10.25 1.27 -7.42
N ILE A 46 11.51 0.89 -7.56
CA ILE A 46 11.99 -0.49 -7.39
C ILE A 46 12.54 -0.78 -5.99
N GLY A 47 12.42 0.20 -5.08
CA GLY A 47 12.85 0.03 -3.69
C GLY A 47 14.36 0.15 -3.46
N LEU A 48 15.08 1.05 -4.15
CA LEU A 48 16.49 1.29 -3.83
C LEU A 48 16.64 1.86 -2.40
N PRO A 49 17.55 1.32 -1.56
CA PRO A 49 17.84 1.87 -0.24
C PRO A 49 18.14 3.37 -0.27
N GLY A 50 17.54 4.12 0.65
CA GLY A 50 17.64 5.58 0.72
C GLY A 50 16.56 6.34 -0.04
N LEU A 51 15.66 5.65 -0.75
CA LEU A 51 14.46 6.24 -1.37
C LEU A 51 13.18 5.72 -0.69
N ASN A 52 12.12 6.52 -0.79
CA ASN A 52 10.83 6.23 -0.16
C ASN A 52 10.21 4.85 -0.47
N GLY A 53 10.41 4.30 -1.68
CA GLY A 53 9.86 2.99 -2.05
C GLY A 53 10.43 1.85 -1.21
N PHE A 54 11.72 1.94 -0.85
CA PHE A 54 12.38 0.93 -0.01
C PHE A 54 11.75 0.83 1.38
N VAL A 55 11.44 1.97 2.00
CA VAL A 55 10.81 2.02 3.33
C VAL A 55 9.48 1.27 3.32
N GLY A 56 8.66 1.50 2.29
CA GLY A 56 7.38 0.82 2.14
C GLY A 56 7.53 -0.69 1.98
N GLU A 57 8.42 -1.13 1.10
CA GLU A 57 8.66 -2.55 0.83
C GLU A 57 9.20 -3.29 2.07
N ILE A 58 10.16 -2.71 2.79
CA ILE A 58 10.70 -3.32 4.01
C ILE A 58 9.64 -3.42 5.11
N LEU A 59 8.80 -2.39 5.30
CA LEU A 59 7.71 -2.45 6.28
C LEU A 59 6.69 -3.54 5.94
N VAL A 60 6.37 -3.73 4.65
CA VAL A 60 5.49 -4.81 4.19
C VAL A 60 6.13 -6.17 4.45
N LEU A 61 7.41 -6.35 4.13
CA LEU A 61 8.13 -7.60 4.37
C LEU A 61 8.24 -7.93 5.87
N LEU A 62 8.55 -6.93 6.72
CA LEU A 62 8.60 -7.10 8.17
C LEU A 62 7.21 -7.41 8.76
N GLY A 63 6.16 -6.75 8.28
CA GLY A 63 4.79 -7.04 8.69
C GLY A 63 4.37 -8.45 8.32
N ALA A 64 4.65 -8.88 7.08
CA ALA A 64 4.37 -10.22 6.60
C ALA A 64 5.14 -11.30 7.39
N TYR A 65 6.39 -11.01 7.77
CA TYR A 65 7.21 -11.90 8.59
C TYR A 65 6.60 -12.11 9.99
N HIS A 66 6.23 -11.03 10.69
CA HIS A 66 5.71 -11.08 12.06
C HIS A 66 4.30 -11.71 12.17
N MET A 67 3.48 -11.65 11.11
CA MET A 67 2.12 -12.20 11.14
C MET A 67 2.09 -13.74 11.18
N SER A 68 3.21 -14.42 10.91
CA SER A 68 3.18 -15.83 10.57
C SER A 68 3.45 -16.81 11.74
N ALA A 69 2.37 -17.41 12.24
CA ALA A 69 2.40 -18.74 12.83
C ALA A 69 2.22 -19.79 11.70
N ALA A 70 3.19 -20.70 11.57
CA ALA A 70 3.21 -21.88 10.69
C ALA A 70 3.37 -21.68 9.15
N VAL A 71 4.28 -22.49 8.59
CA VAL A 71 4.47 -23.02 7.21
C VAL A 71 4.10 -22.17 5.98
N PHE A 72 2.94 -21.48 5.96
CA PHE A 72 2.50 -20.59 4.87
C PHE A 72 3.45 -19.37 4.67
N SER A 73 4.22 -19.02 5.71
CA SER A 73 5.17 -17.90 5.73
C SER A 73 6.27 -17.99 4.66
N LYS A 74 6.88 -19.17 4.49
CA LYS A 74 8.08 -19.31 3.63
C LYS A 74 7.73 -19.16 2.15
N SER A 75 6.65 -19.80 1.71
CA SER A 75 6.17 -19.69 0.34
C SER A 75 5.68 -18.28 0.04
N LEU A 76 4.93 -17.66 0.96
CA LEU A 76 4.45 -16.29 0.78
C LEU A 76 5.62 -15.30 0.66
N LEU A 77 6.63 -15.41 1.55
CA LEU A 77 7.81 -14.56 1.49
C LEU A 77 8.59 -14.75 0.18
N PHE A 78 8.69 -15.99 -0.31
CA PHE A 78 9.29 -16.27 -1.62
C PHE A 78 8.54 -15.57 -2.75
N PHE A 79 7.21 -15.59 -2.77
CA PHE A 79 6.41 -14.87 -3.76
C PHE A 79 6.54 -13.35 -3.64
N LEU A 80 6.61 -12.80 -2.43
CA LEU A 80 6.82 -11.37 -2.21
C LEU A 80 8.18 -10.91 -2.75
N VAL A 81 9.25 -11.61 -2.38
CA VAL A 81 10.62 -11.29 -2.81
C VAL A 81 10.77 -11.50 -4.31
N SER A 82 10.26 -12.61 -4.87
CA SER A 82 10.32 -12.84 -6.32
C SER A 82 9.54 -11.77 -7.10
N GLY A 83 8.38 -11.35 -6.63
CA GLY A 83 7.61 -10.24 -7.22
C GLY A 83 8.40 -8.93 -7.24
N MET A 84 9.08 -8.60 -6.13
CA MET A 84 9.96 -7.43 -6.04
C MET A 84 11.13 -7.50 -7.04
N VAL A 85 11.80 -8.66 -7.12
CA VAL A 85 12.91 -8.88 -8.05
C VAL A 85 12.46 -8.77 -9.51
N LEU A 86 11.31 -9.37 -9.86
CA LEU A 86 10.74 -9.28 -11.21
C LEU A 86 10.35 -7.83 -11.56
N GLY A 87 9.76 -7.09 -10.60
CA GLY A 87 9.45 -5.67 -10.77
C GLY A 87 10.70 -4.83 -11.04
N ALA A 88 11.76 -5.03 -10.25
CA ALA A 88 13.04 -4.36 -10.45
C ALA A 88 13.67 -4.71 -11.81
N ALA A 89 13.67 -6.00 -12.18
CA ALA A 89 14.22 -6.46 -13.45
C ALA A 89 13.50 -5.82 -14.64
N TYR A 90 12.16 -5.76 -14.63
CA TYR A 90 11.38 -5.12 -15.70
C TYR A 90 11.70 -3.61 -15.82
N MET A 91 11.74 -2.90 -14.69
CA MET A 91 11.99 -1.45 -14.68
C MET A 91 13.40 -1.10 -15.15
N LEU A 92 14.42 -1.85 -14.71
CA LEU A 92 15.81 -1.66 -15.16
C LEU A 92 15.99 -2.03 -16.63
N TRP A 93 15.36 -3.12 -17.08
CA TRP A 93 15.35 -3.52 -18.49
C TRP A 93 14.71 -2.45 -19.38
N MET A 94 13.59 -1.86 -18.93
CA MET A 94 12.93 -0.76 -19.63
C MET A 94 13.83 0.47 -19.67
N TYR A 95 14.41 0.87 -18.54
CA TYR A 95 15.34 2.00 -18.48
C TYR A 95 16.49 1.80 -19.46
N GLN A 96 17.09 0.61 -19.48
CA GLN A 96 18.19 0.30 -20.39
C GLN A 96 17.79 0.48 -21.86
N ARG A 97 16.62 0.00 -22.26
CA ARG A 97 16.16 0.11 -23.65
C ARG A 97 15.81 1.52 -24.08
N VAL A 98 15.25 2.33 -23.18
CA VAL A 98 14.81 3.69 -23.51
C VAL A 98 15.98 4.67 -23.51
N PHE A 99 16.87 4.57 -22.52
CA PHE A 99 17.89 5.59 -22.26
C PHE A 99 19.25 5.27 -22.87
N PHE A 100 19.65 3.99 -22.95
CA PHE A 100 20.94 3.60 -23.50
C PHE A 100 20.85 3.12 -24.95
N GLY A 101 22.01 2.96 -25.58
CA GLY A 101 22.16 2.53 -26.96
C GLY A 101 22.29 3.67 -27.98
N GLU A 102 21.96 3.35 -29.22
CA GLU A 102 21.92 4.30 -30.33
C GLU A 102 20.56 4.97 -30.42
N VAL A 103 20.53 6.19 -30.95
CA VAL A 103 19.30 6.93 -31.19
C VAL A 103 18.55 6.25 -32.33
N ARG A 104 17.44 5.58 -31.99
CA ARG A 104 16.69 4.75 -32.95
C ARG A 104 15.73 5.52 -33.85
N ASN A 105 15.27 6.68 -33.38
CA ASN A 105 14.29 7.47 -34.09
C ASN A 105 14.90 8.83 -34.48
N PRO A 106 15.06 9.12 -35.78
CA PRO A 106 15.52 10.43 -36.26
C PRO A 106 14.61 11.59 -35.82
N HIS A 107 13.31 11.33 -35.66
CA HIS A 107 12.35 12.34 -35.19
C HIS A 107 12.63 12.74 -33.74
N LEU A 108 13.27 11.89 -32.92
CA LEU A 108 13.68 12.28 -31.57
C LEU A 108 14.73 13.40 -31.62
N GLU A 109 15.66 13.38 -32.56
CA GLU A 109 16.65 14.46 -32.70
C GLU A 109 15.99 15.76 -33.16
N GLU A 110 15.08 15.66 -34.13
CA GLU A 110 14.38 16.80 -34.73
C GLU A 110 13.38 17.47 -33.77
N HIS A 111 12.59 16.69 -33.03
CA HIS A 111 11.54 17.22 -32.14
C HIS A 111 12.08 17.66 -30.78
N THR A 112 13.17 17.05 -30.32
CA THR A 112 13.83 17.50 -29.09
C THR A 112 14.58 18.81 -29.33
N ASN A 113 14.95 19.11 -30.58
CA ASN A 113 15.62 20.35 -31.00
C ASN A 113 16.86 20.66 -30.13
N GLY A 114 17.53 19.61 -29.65
CA GLY A 114 18.65 19.65 -28.72
C GLY A 114 18.34 20.18 -27.31
N LYS A 115 17.07 20.38 -26.93
CA LYS A 115 16.67 20.88 -25.61
C LYS A 115 16.21 19.75 -24.70
N ASP A 116 16.90 19.63 -23.58
CA ASP A 116 16.58 18.75 -22.46
C ASP A 116 15.29 19.23 -21.74
N MET A 117 15.27 19.17 -20.41
CA MET A 117 14.15 19.66 -19.62
C MET A 117 14.10 21.20 -19.56
N ASN A 118 12.89 21.74 -19.65
CA ASN A 118 12.64 23.16 -19.39
C ASN A 118 12.65 23.45 -17.88
N LEU A 119 12.88 24.70 -17.47
CA LEU A 119 12.89 25.10 -16.05
C LEU A 119 11.56 24.76 -15.34
N ARG A 120 10.44 24.84 -16.05
CA ARG A 120 9.13 24.45 -15.52
C ARG A 120 9.08 22.97 -15.17
N GLU A 121 9.64 22.13 -16.05
CA GLU A 121 9.66 20.69 -15.88
C GLU A 121 10.56 20.28 -14.71
N ILE A 122 11.74 20.90 -14.61
CA ILE A 122 12.63 20.75 -13.46
C ILE A 122 11.93 21.23 -12.18
N GLY A 123 11.19 22.33 -12.26
CA GLY A 123 10.50 22.94 -11.12
C GLY A 123 9.49 22.03 -10.42
N TYR A 124 8.71 21.24 -11.17
CA TYR A 124 7.79 20.27 -10.56
C TYR A 124 8.43 18.90 -10.29
N MET A 125 9.50 18.51 -11.01
CA MET A 125 10.18 17.23 -10.76
C MET A 125 11.12 17.26 -9.55
N THR A 126 11.80 18.38 -9.33
CA THR A 126 12.73 18.58 -8.20
C THR A 126 12.09 18.32 -6.83
N PRO A 127 10.93 18.92 -6.47
CA PRO A 127 10.33 18.66 -5.17
C PRO A 127 9.91 17.19 -5.00
N LEU A 128 9.50 16.50 -6.07
CA LEU A 128 9.17 15.07 -6.01
C LEU A 128 10.39 14.21 -5.69
N VAL A 129 11.54 14.50 -6.29
CA VAL A 129 12.81 13.82 -5.99
C VAL A 129 13.26 14.12 -4.57
N ILE A 130 13.20 15.37 -4.14
CA ILE A 130 13.56 15.78 -2.77
C ILE A 130 12.68 15.04 -1.75
N LEU A 131 11.36 14.98 -1.98
CA LEU A 131 10.45 14.24 -1.10
C LEU A 131 10.75 12.73 -1.10
N ALA A 132 11.08 12.14 -2.26
CA ALA A 132 11.43 10.73 -2.35
C ALA A 132 12.70 10.41 -1.54
N LEU A 133 13.71 11.27 -1.58
CA LEU A 133 14.94 11.15 -0.79
C LEU A 133 14.69 11.43 0.69
N TRP A 134 13.95 12.49 1.02
CA TRP A 134 13.67 12.88 2.41
C TRP A 134 12.92 11.78 3.16
N ILE A 135 11.86 11.23 2.57
CA ILE A 135 11.11 10.11 3.16
C ILE A 135 11.97 8.85 3.21
N GLY A 136 12.83 8.62 2.21
CA GLY A 136 13.73 7.47 2.17
C GLY A 136 14.79 7.48 3.27
N LEU A 137 15.35 8.66 3.58
CA LEU A 137 16.39 8.83 4.59
C LEU A 137 15.82 9.02 6.01
N TYR A 138 14.68 9.70 6.13
CA TYR A 138 14.04 9.98 7.40
C TYR A 138 12.52 9.73 7.35
N PRO A 139 12.08 8.46 7.42
CA PRO A 139 10.66 8.11 7.31
C PRO A 139 9.84 8.40 8.58
N ALA A 140 10.49 8.61 9.72
CA ALA A 140 9.83 8.74 11.03
C ALA A 140 8.69 9.77 11.08
N PRO A 141 8.80 10.99 10.52
CA PRO A 141 7.71 11.97 10.56
C PRO A 141 6.43 11.48 9.89
N VAL A 142 6.56 10.77 8.77
CA VAL A 142 5.41 10.22 8.03
C VAL A 142 4.80 9.06 8.81
N LEU A 143 5.63 8.15 9.30
CA LEU A 143 5.18 6.97 10.05
C LEU A 143 4.49 7.35 11.36
N ASN A 144 5.08 8.25 12.15
CA ASN A 144 4.51 8.71 13.42
C ASN A 144 3.14 9.37 13.22
N ARG A 145 2.92 10.02 12.06
CA ARG A 145 1.63 10.65 11.77
C ARG A 145 0.54 9.65 11.40
N MET A 146 0.92 8.49 10.86
CA MET A 146 0.02 7.39 10.48
C MET A 146 -0.26 6.43 11.65
N GLU A 147 0.69 6.30 12.59
CA GLU A 147 0.65 5.32 13.68
C GLU A 147 -0.67 5.30 14.48
N PRO A 148 -1.28 6.43 14.90
CA PRO A 148 -2.53 6.40 15.66
C PRO A 148 -3.69 5.79 14.87
N SER A 149 -3.78 6.13 13.59
CA SER A 149 -4.81 5.59 12.70
C SER A 149 -4.61 4.10 12.42
N ILE A 150 -3.36 3.66 12.29
CA ILE A 150 -3.03 2.24 12.10
C ILE A 150 -3.40 1.44 13.35
N LYS A 151 -3.05 1.91 14.55
CA LYS A 151 -3.41 1.25 15.82
C LYS A 151 -4.92 1.08 15.98
N PHE A 152 -5.69 2.13 15.68
CA PHE A 152 -7.15 2.10 15.70
C PHE A 152 -7.76 1.03 14.77
N VAL A 153 -7.12 0.77 13.62
CA VAL A 153 -7.55 -0.30 12.70
C VAL A 153 -7.11 -1.67 13.22
N LEU A 154 -5.87 -1.80 13.71
CA LEU A 154 -5.35 -3.06 14.24
C LEU A 154 -6.22 -3.57 15.39
N ASP A 155 -6.62 -2.72 16.33
CA ASP A 155 -7.48 -3.08 17.48
C ASP A 155 -8.83 -3.69 17.06
N ARG A 156 -9.31 -3.42 15.84
CA ARG A 156 -10.56 -3.97 15.30
C ARG A 156 -10.37 -5.24 14.47
N VAL A 157 -9.22 -5.35 13.79
CA VAL A 157 -8.99 -6.37 12.76
C VAL A 157 -8.20 -7.54 13.31
N THR A 158 -7.35 -7.35 14.32
CA THR A 158 -6.76 -8.49 15.04
C THR A 158 -7.85 -9.08 15.93
N PRO A 159 -8.35 -10.30 15.66
CA PRO A 159 -9.08 -11.02 16.69
C PRO A 159 -8.15 -11.12 17.89
N VAL A 160 -8.66 -10.88 19.10
CA VAL A 160 -7.94 -11.14 20.34
C VAL A 160 -7.40 -12.57 20.22
N VAL A 161 -6.10 -12.70 19.94
CA VAL A 161 -5.42 -13.96 20.09
C VAL A 161 -5.46 -14.15 21.59
N VAL A 162 -6.45 -14.90 22.07
CA VAL A 162 -6.51 -15.35 23.45
C VAL A 162 -5.19 -16.07 23.64
N LYS A 163 -4.26 -15.35 24.26
CA LYS A 163 -3.03 -15.90 24.76
C LYS A 163 -3.51 -16.83 25.85
N ILE A 164 -3.75 -18.09 25.50
CA ILE A 164 -3.84 -19.15 26.49
C ILE A 164 -2.42 -19.25 27.00
N GLU A 165 -2.08 -18.33 27.90
CA GLU A 165 -1.05 -18.52 28.89
C GLU A 165 -1.52 -19.81 29.59
N ILE A 166 -0.96 -20.95 29.18
CA ILE A 166 -1.05 -22.16 29.98
C ILE A 166 -0.27 -21.80 31.24
N GLU A 167 -0.92 -21.11 32.17
CA GLU A 167 -0.50 -21.09 33.55
C GLU A 167 -0.39 -22.55 33.93
N LYS A 168 0.84 -22.94 34.29
CA LYS A 168 1.15 -24.24 34.86
C LYS A 168 0.21 -24.47 36.04
N GLY A 169 -0.79 -25.31 35.80
CA GLY A 169 -1.63 -25.90 36.84
C GLY A 169 -2.88 -25.12 37.16
N LEU A 170 -3.92 -25.27 36.33
CA LEU A 170 -5.29 -25.18 36.83
C LEU A 170 -6.18 -26.20 36.10
N LYS A 171 -7.03 -26.86 36.90
CA LYS A 171 -7.84 -28.04 36.56
C LYS A 171 -8.73 -27.78 35.34
N SER A 172 -8.99 -28.87 34.58
CA SER A 172 -9.80 -28.93 33.35
C SER A 172 -10.98 -27.97 33.34
N PRO A 173 -11.35 -27.41 32.17
CA PRO A 173 -12.46 -26.47 32.08
C PRO A 173 -13.74 -27.17 32.52
N VAL A 174 -14.30 -26.72 33.65
CA VAL A 174 -15.67 -27.05 34.03
C VAL A 174 -16.57 -26.24 33.12
N VAL A 175 -17.15 -26.89 32.11
CA VAL A 175 -18.24 -26.32 31.34
C VAL A 175 -19.49 -26.40 32.23
N GLU A 176 -19.79 -25.30 32.92
CA GLU A 176 -21.03 -25.19 33.68
C GLU A 176 -22.17 -24.89 32.71
N HIS A 177 -22.96 -25.92 32.38
CA HIS A 177 -24.19 -25.75 31.63
C HIS A 177 -25.24 -25.10 32.55
N SER A 178 -25.40 -23.78 32.47
CA SER A 178 -26.56 -23.13 33.08
C SER A 178 -27.83 -23.56 32.32
N GLU A 179 -28.68 -24.37 32.96
CA GLU A 179 -29.99 -24.72 32.42
C GLU A 179 -30.82 -23.46 32.16
N TRP A 180 -31.41 -23.40 30.97
CA TRP A 180 -32.26 -22.30 30.52
C TRP A 180 -33.50 -22.19 31.40
N LYS A 181 -33.75 -21.01 31.98
CA LYS A 181 -34.96 -20.70 32.76
C LYS A 181 -35.90 -19.77 31.98
N PRO A 182 -37.19 -20.13 31.82
CA PRO A 182 -38.15 -19.36 31.00
C PRO A 182 -38.45 -17.94 31.51
N GLU A 183 -38.13 -17.60 32.76
CA GLU A 183 -38.44 -16.29 33.34
C GLU A 183 -37.61 -15.11 32.79
N MET A 184 -36.65 -15.34 31.88
CA MET A 184 -35.77 -14.28 31.36
C MET A 184 -36.36 -13.48 30.17
N LEU A 185 -37.60 -13.73 29.77
CA LEU A 185 -38.24 -12.92 28.72
C LEU A 185 -38.70 -11.56 29.29
N PRO A 186 -38.38 -10.43 28.61
CA PRO A 186 -38.94 -9.14 28.98
C PRO A 186 -40.47 -9.19 28.86
N GLN A 187 -41.17 -8.95 29.96
CA GLN A 187 -42.63 -8.84 29.94
C GLN A 187 -43.03 -7.57 29.17
N PRO A 188 -44.07 -7.63 28.32
CA PRO A 188 -44.56 -6.44 27.62
C PRO A 188 -45.02 -5.37 28.63
N PRO A 189 -44.87 -4.08 28.29
CA PRO A 189 -45.24 -2.99 29.20
C PRO A 189 -46.73 -3.05 29.56
N ALA A 190 -47.03 -2.79 30.84
CA ALA A 190 -48.39 -2.81 31.35
C ALA A 190 -49.26 -1.76 30.64
N GLU A 191 -50.36 -2.17 30.03
CA GLU A 191 -51.41 -1.26 29.58
C GLU A 191 -52.06 -0.60 30.81
N GLU A 192 -51.92 0.72 30.89
CA GLU A 192 -52.51 1.58 31.91
C GLU A 192 -54.01 1.79 31.60
N GLY A 193 -54.88 1.62 32.61
CA GLY A 193 -56.34 1.37 32.55
C GLY A 193 -57.20 2.26 31.62
N GLN A 194 -58.36 1.80 31.15
CA GLN A 194 -59.67 1.68 31.86
C GLN A 194 -60.78 1.27 30.85
N PRO A 195 -62.05 0.98 31.24
CA PRO A 195 -62.62 0.67 32.55
C PRO A 195 -63.35 -0.69 32.62
N VAL A 196 -63.63 -1.08 33.86
CA VAL A 196 -64.51 -2.16 34.30
C VAL A 196 -65.91 -2.02 33.67
N ASN A 197 -66.43 -3.11 33.09
CA ASN A 197 -67.87 -3.33 32.97
C ASN A 197 -68.24 -4.64 33.66
N GLU A 198 -69.07 -4.49 34.68
CA GLU A 198 -69.81 -5.53 35.38
C GLU A 198 -70.73 -6.26 34.40
N GLU A 199 -70.58 -7.58 34.33
CA GLU A 199 -71.65 -8.56 34.14
C GLU A 199 -71.05 -9.90 34.57
N GLN A 200 -71.12 -10.23 35.86
CA GLN A 200 -72.17 -11.09 36.41
C GLN A 200 -72.48 -12.25 35.46
N GLU A 201 -71.89 -13.41 35.71
CA GLU A 201 -72.48 -14.44 36.57
C GLU A 201 -73.64 -15.17 35.86
N LYS A 202 -73.54 -16.51 35.83
CA LYS A 202 -74.47 -17.54 35.30
C LYS A 202 -74.12 -17.99 33.87
N GLY A 203 -73.80 -19.25 33.61
CA GLY A 203 -73.80 -20.42 34.47
C GLY A 203 -73.71 -21.71 33.66
N LYS A 204 -73.59 -22.80 34.42
CA LYS A 204 -73.68 -24.22 34.05
C LYS A 204 -72.52 -24.82 33.27
#